data_AF-A0A2R5FYH6-F1
#
_entry.id   AF-A0A2R5FYH6-F1
#
_cell.length_a   1.000
_cell.length_b   1.000
_cell.length_c   1.000
_cell.angle_alpha   90.00
_cell.angle_beta   90.00
_cell.angle_gamma   90.00
#
_symmetry.space_group_name_H-M   'P 1'
#
loop_
_entity.id
_entity.type
_entity.pdbx_description
1 polymer ?
#
loop_
_entity_poly.entity_id
_entity_poly.type
_entity_poly.pdbx_seq_one_letter_code
_entity_poly.pdbx_strand_id
1 'polypeptide(L)'
;MVVFMSAVLDLTRPKFYKGQKIEFIGGFGTIIQYCPNSGYWSYLIEREMGSEPEIARIGYETAILLFETDIILPQNDPVAA
;
A
#
# COMPACT_ATOMS: atom_id res chain seq x y z
N MET A 1 22.00 -31.87 -6.61
CA MET A 1 20.84 -31.34 -5.85
C MET A 1 20.48 -30.01 -6.46
N VAL A 2 19.51 -30.00 -7.38
CA VAL A 2 19.03 -28.75 -8.00
C VAL A 2 18.14 -28.10 -6.96
N VAL A 3 18.63 -27.02 -6.33
CA VAL A 3 17.78 -26.21 -5.46
C VAL A 3 16.85 -25.43 -6.38
N PHE A 4 15.66 -25.99 -6.63
CA PHE A 4 14.56 -25.18 -7.17
C PHE A 4 14.25 -24.16 -6.09
N MET A 5 14.75 -22.93 -6.28
CA MET A 5 14.26 -21.77 -5.56
C MET A 5 12.86 -21.50 -6.09
N SER A 6 11.91 -22.35 -5.68
CA SER A 6 10.50 -22.06 -5.78
C SER A 6 10.37 -20.68 -5.16
N ALA A 7 9.90 -19.71 -5.94
CA ALA A 7 9.38 -18.48 -5.39
C ALA A 7 8.13 -18.85 -4.58
N VAL A 8 8.33 -19.51 -3.45
CA VAL A 8 7.39 -19.44 -2.35
C VAL A 8 7.46 -17.95 -2.04
N LEU A 9 6.46 -17.21 -2.49
CA LEU A 9 6.19 -15.88 -2.00
C LEU A 9 6.42 -15.99 -0.49
N ASP A 10 7.40 -15.25 0.05
CA ASP A 10 7.76 -15.33 1.46
C ASP A 10 6.61 -14.73 2.25
N LEU A 11 5.49 -15.46 2.33
CA LEU A 11 4.25 -15.08 2.99
C LEU A 11 4.44 -14.94 4.50
N THR A 12 5.64 -15.28 4.99
CA THR A 12 6.06 -15.06 6.36
C THR A 12 6.33 -13.58 6.64
N ARG A 13 6.58 -12.76 5.62
CA ARG A 13 6.91 -11.34 5.77
C ARG A 13 6.08 -10.46 4.85
N PRO A 14 5.58 -9.31 5.34
CA PRO A 14 4.87 -8.36 4.50
C PRO A 14 5.87 -7.66 3.57
N LYS A 15 5.46 -7.43 2.32
CA LYS A 15 6.24 -6.67 1.34
C LYS A 15 6.31 -5.17 1.68
N PHE A 16 5.25 -4.65 2.29
CA PHE A 16 5.15 -3.25 2.70
C PHE A 16 4.97 -3.11 4.21
N TYR A 17 5.26 -1.93 4.74
CA TYR A 17 5.28 -1.65 6.18
C TYR A 17 4.47 -0.40 6.49
N LYS A 18 4.00 -0.31 7.73
CA LYS A 18 3.32 0.88 8.25
C LYS A 18 4.18 2.13 8.08
N GLY A 19 3.58 3.21 7.62
CA GLY A 19 4.22 4.50 7.34
C GLY A 19 4.79 4.63 5.93
N GLN A 20 4.79 3.57 5.11
CA GLN A 20 5.25 3.67 3.73
C GLN A 20 4.21 4.36 2.85
N LYS A 21 4.67 5.32 2.03
CA LYS A 21 3.89 5.85 0.91
C LYS A 21 3.88 4.84 -0.23
N ILE A 22 2.70 4.56 -0.74
CA ILE A 22 2.46 3.63 -1.83
C ILE A 22 1.61 4.28 -2.91
N GLU A 23 1.65 3.70 -4.10
CA GLU A 23 0.72 3.98 -5.19
C GLU A 23 -0.18 2.75 -5.39
N PHE A 24 -1.46 3.00 -5.71
CA PHE A 24 -2.45 1.96 -5.98
C PHE A 24 -3.46 2.45 -7.01
N ILE A 25 -4.31 1.55 -7.50
CA ILE A 25 -5.41 1.91 -8.41
C ILE A 25 -6.39 2.83 -7.67
N GLY A 26 -6.26 4.13 -7.89
CA GLY A 26 -7.06 5.16 -7.20
C GLY A 26 -6.25 6.31 -6.59
N GLY A 27 -4.92 6.24 -6.63
CA GLY A 27 -4.01 7.33 -6.27
C GLY A 27 -2.87 6.89 -5.34
N PHE A 28 -2.43 7.83 -4.51
CA PHE A 28 -1.38 7.61 -3.51
C PHE A 28 -1.97 7.53 -2.11
N GLY A 29 -1.28 6.81 -1.23
CA GLY A 29 -1.66 6.74 0.17
C GLY A 29 -0.53 6.21 1.04
N THR A 30 -0.77 6.22 2.35
CA THR A 30 0.19 5.75 3.35
C THR A 30 -0.37 4.52 4.04
N ILE A 31 0.44 3.47 4.18
CA ILE A 31 0.02 2.26 4.89
C ILE A 31 -0.07 2.57 6.38
N ILE A 32 -1.24 2.36 6.97
CA ILE A 32 -1.47 2.55 8.42
C ILE A 32 -1.48 1.23 9.18
N GLN A 33 -1.83 0.13 8.51
CA GLN A 33 -1.84 -1.22 9.10
C GLN A 33 -1.67 -2.29 8.01
N TYR A 34 -1.23 -3.48 8.40
CA TYR A 34 -1.22 -4.66 7.55
C TYR A 34 -1.47 -5.92 8.36
N CYS A 35 -2.17 -6.89 7.78
CA CYS A 35 -2.49 -8.16 8.41
C CYS A 35 -2.36 -9.32 7.41
N PRO A 36 -1.95 -10.51 7.88
CA PRO A 36 -2.00 -11.71 7.06
C PRO A 36 -3.46 -12.10 6.79
N ASN A 37 -3.77 -12.45 5.55
CA ASN A 37 -5.08 -12.87 5.08
C ASN A 37 -4.96 -14.07 4.14
N SER A 38 -5.25 -15.27 4.65
CA SER A 38 -5.36 -16.52 3.87
C SER A 38 -4.18 -16.81 2.93
N GLY A 39 -2.95 -16.59 3.41
CA GLY A 39 -1.74 -16.78 2.60
C GLY A 39 -1.42 -15.61 1.66
N TYR A 40 -1.97 -14.41 1.94
CA TYR A 40 -1.61 -13.14 1.32
C TYR A 40 -1.52 -12.06 2.41
N TRP A 41 -1.05 -10.87 2.04
CA TRP A 41 -1.10 -9.69 2.91
C TRP A 41 -2.17 -8.71 2.46
N SER A 42 -2.96 -8.24 3.42
CA SER A 42 -3.90 -7.14 3.24
C SER A 42 -3.37 -5.92 3.97
N TYR A 43 -3.46 -4.77 3.33
CA TYR A 43 -2.93 -3.50 3.81
C TYR A 43 -4.08 -2.51 3.94
N LEU A 44 -4.08 -1.75 5.02
CA LEU A 44 -4.98 -0.63 5.23
C LEU A 44 -4.22 0.66 4.89
N ILE A 45 -4.77 1.43 3.97
CA ILE A 45 -4.13 2.61 3.39
C ILE A 45 -4.98 3.82 3.71
N GLU A 46 -4.37 4.82 4.31
CA GLU A 46 -4.93 6.15 4.49
C GLU A 46 -4.53 7.02 3.29
N ARG A 47 -5.50 7.66 2.65
CA ARG A 47 -5.19 8.60 1.55
C ARG A 47 -4.59 9.89 2.12
N GLU A 48 -3.64 10.47 1.39
CA GLU A 48 -3.18 11.83 1.67
C GLU A 48 -4.39 12.77 1.47
N MET A 49 -4.85 13.41 2.55
CA MET A 49 -5.94 14.38 2.47
C MET A 49 -5.45 15.57 1.62
N GLY A 50 -6.06 15.77 0.46
CA GLY A 50 -6.00 17.06 -0.22
C GLY A 50 -6.61 18.14 0.68
N SER A 51 -6.26 19.40 0.44
CA SER A 51 -6.74 20.54 1.23
C SER A 51 -8.24 20.45 1.49
N GLU A 52 -8.65 20.62 2.76
CA GLU A 52 -10.06 20.63 3.15
C GLU A 52 -10.86 21.58 2.25
N PRO A 53 -11.91 21.10 1.56
CA PRO A 53 -12.75 21.97 0.74
C PRO A 53 -13.51 22.97 1.63
N GLU A 54 -13.69 24.21 1.16
CA GLU A 54 -14.41 25.30 1.88
C GLU A 54 -15.86 24.96 2.29
N ILE A 55 -16.44 23.91 1.72
CA ILE A 55 -17.71 23.32 2.17
C ILE A 55 -17.37 21.98 2.84
N ALA A 56 -17.39 22.01 4.18
CA ALA A 56 -17.23 20.83 5.02
C ALA A 56 -18.37 19.84 4.78
N ARG A 57 -18.19 18.89 3.87
CA ARG A 57 -18.89 17.61 3.98
C ARG A 57 -18.26 16.88 5.15
N ILE A 58 -18.96 16.81 6.27
CA ILE A 58 -18.51 16.10 7.47
C ILE A 58 -18.41 14.61 7.13
N GLY A 59 -17.19 14.08 7.28
CA GLY A 59 -16.86 12.65 7.14
C GLY A 59 -16.16 12.35 5.80
N TYR A 60 -15.12 11.53 5.72
CA TYR A 60 -14.57 10.54 6.63
C TYR A 60 -13.10 10.37 6.23
N GLU A 61 -12.20 10.18 7.18
CA GLU A 61 -10.88 9.59 6.93
C GLU A 61 -11.11 8.29 6.13
N THR A 62 -10.85 8.31 4.82
CA THR A 62 -11.18 7.18 3.94
C THR A 62 -10.00 6.21 3.93
N ALA A 63 -10.00 5.30 4.90
CA ALA A 63 -9.08 4.18 4.90
C ALA A 63 -9.58 3.11 3.92
N ILE A 64 -8.69 2.64 3.04
CA ILE A 64 -9.00 1.63 2.02
C ILE A 64 -8.23 0.35 2.35
N LEU A 65 -8.90 -0.78 2.35
CA LEU A 65 -8.27 -2.09 2.49
C LEU A 65 -7.93 -2.65 1.10
N LEU A 66 -6.65 -2.88 0.82
CA LEU A 66 -6.17 -3.42 -0.46
C LEU A 66 -5.33 -4.68 -0.24
N PHE A 67 -5.27 -5.53 -1.27
CA PHE A 67 -4.36 -6.67 -1.28
C PHE A 67 -2.97 -6.23 -1.74
N GLU A 68 -1.97 -7.03 -1.38
CA GLU A 68 -0.58 -6.81 -1.81
C GLU A 68 -0.41 -6.61 -3.32
N THR A 69 -1.25 -7.28 -4.12
CA THR A 69 -1.16 -7.23 -5.59
C THR A 69 -1.64 -5.91 -6.19
N ASP A 70 -2.40 -5.11 -5.44
CA ASP A 70 -2.98 -3.83 -5.88
C ASP A 70 -2.09 -2.63 -5.49
N ILE A 71 -0.94 -2.88 -4.87
CA ILE A 71 -0.05 -1.88 -4.29
C ILE A 71 1.32 -1.95 -4.96
N ILE A 72 1.84 -0.78 -5.34
CA ILE A 72 3.18 -0.61 -5.90
C ILE A 72 3.95 0.48 -5.16
N LEU A 73 5.28 0.39 -5.17
CA LEU A 73 6.13 1.46 -4.65
C LEU A 73 6.14 2.62 -5.64
N PRO A 74 5.97 3.88 -5.19
CA PRO A 74 6.07 5.04 -6.07
C PRO A 74 7.47 5.10 -6.67
N GLN A 75 7.55 5.21 -7.99
CA GLN A 75 8.84 5.38 -8.66
C GLN A 75 9.36 6.79 -8.37
N ASN A 76 10.46 6.89 -7.64
CA ASN A 76 11.22 8.13 -7.56
C ASN A 76 12.13 8.19 -8.79
N ASP A 77 11.55 8.51 -9.96
CA ASP A 77 12.36 8.86 -11.12
C ASP A 77 13.19 10.10 -10.75
N PRO A 78 14.53 10.05 -10.80
CA PRO A 78 15.33 11.25 -10.66
C PRO A 78 14.98 12.14 -11.86
N VAL A 79 14.24 13.21 -11.62
CA VAL A 79 14.04 14.27 -12.61
C VAL A 79 15.42 14.75 -13.03
N ALA A 80 15.81 14.41 -14.26
CA ALA A 80 16.99 14.93 -14.88
C ALA A 80 16.84 16.46 -14.95
N ALA A 81 17.65 17.15 -14.17
CA ALA A 81 17.80 18.60 -14.18
C ALA A 81 18.50 19.07 -15.47
#